data_AF-A0A2E9Z2F3-F1
#
_entry.id   AF-A0A2E9Z2F3-F1
#
_cell.length_a   1.000
_cell.length_b   1.000
_cell.length_c   1.000
_cell.angle_alpha   90.00
_cell.angle_beta   90.00
_cell.angle_gamma   90.00
#
_symmetry.space_group_name_H-M   'P 1'
#
loop_
_entity.id
_entity.type
_entity.pdbx_description
1 polymer ?
#
loop_
_entity_poly.entity_id
_entity_poly.type
_entity_poly.pdbx_seq_one_letter_code
_entity_poly.pdbx_strand_id
1 'polypeptide(L)'
;MALKSDVNGLFIEGMTDSAELGDYLQRKFTEEDIQNAYAILAEDSVKTARAEGTTPLRKFWQLLDRSYKNIPPLKCERGCGHCCHTGVAATQVEWDGILNHVKENGIDLNIIIERAQRTINRVREALRSKNNLEQIDWHRLVINQPCPFLDDDHACIIYQDRPLDCRLVVAFREQCSSKKLEHAQRGVVIEEAVGATVIAKIQHDQTPKFKRRKFQGVQPLKLLQHWLILWQEKSKKRK
;
A
#
# COMPACT_ATOMS: atom_id res chain seq x y z
N MET A 1 12.68 -2.13 -21.82
CA MET A 1 13.23 -3.49 -21.58
C MET A 1 12.10 -4.48 -21.79
N ALA A 2 12.36 -5.68 -22.31
CA ALA A 2 11.31 -6.70 -22.39
C ALA A 2 10.88 -7.08 -20.97
N LEU A 3 9.60 -6.90 -20.64
CA LEU A 3 9.02 -7.35 -19.39
C LEU A 3 9.18 -8.87 -19.28
N LYS A 4 9.78 -9.34 -18.18
CA LYS A 4 9.88 -10.78 -17.90
C LYS A 4 8.79 -11.17 -16.93
N SER A 5 7.87 -12.02 -17.39
CA SER A 5 6.90 -12.64 -16.49
C SER A 5 7.45 -13.92 -15.88
N ASP A 6 6.90 -14.33 -14.73
CA ASP A 6 7.11 -15.70 -14.27
C ASP A 6 6.40 -16.70 -15.21
N VAL A 7 6.61 -18.00 -14.97
CA VAL A 7 6.04 -19.09 -15.78
C VAL A 7 4.51 -19.09 -15.80
N ASN A 8 3.87 -18.46 -14.81
CA ASN A 8 2.42 -18.38 -14.67
C ASN A 8 1.85 -17.05 -15.17
N GLY A 9 2.70 -16.12 -15.63
CA GLY A 9 2.30 -14.76 -15.97
C GLY A 9 1.78 -13.95 -14.78
N LEU A 10 2.09 -14.34 -13.55
CA LEU A 10 1.55 -13.78 -12.30
C LEU A 10 2.36 -12.61 -11.75
N PHE A 11 3.60 -12.44 -12.22
CA PHE A 11 4.50 -11.37 -11.76
C PHE A 11 5.27 -10.81 -12.93
N ILE A 12 5.62 -9.53 -12.84
CA ILE A 12 6.46 -8.87 -13.84
C ILE A 12 7.69 -8.27 -13.16
N GLU A 13 8.86 -8.73 -13.56
CA GLU A 13 10.15 -8.22 -13.07
C GLU A 13 10.41 -6.81 -13.59
N GLY A 14 10.83 -5.90 -12.69
CA GLY A 14 11.25 -4.55 -13.07
C GLY A 14 10.13 -3.63 -13.58
N MET A 15 8.85 -4.02 -13.41
CA MET A 15 7.71 -3.20 -13.81
C MET A 15 7.57 -1.97 -12.90
N THR A 16 7.91 -0.79 -13.44
CA THR A 16 7.79 0.49 -12.74
C THR A 16 6.78 1.45 -13.35
N ASP A 17 6.35 1.21 -14.61
CA ASP A 17 5.41 2.07 -15.33
C ASP A 17 3.96 1.62 -15.08
N SER A 18 3.12 2.55 -14.60
CA SER A 18 1.72 2.27 -14.27
C SER A 18 0.82 2.12 -15.50
N ALA A 19 1.12 2.79 -16.61
CA ALA A 19 0.36 2.67 -17.85
C ALA A 19 0.63 1.33 -18.53
N GLU A 20 1.92 0.93 -18.60
CA GLU A 20 2.31 -0.37 -19.12
C GLU A 20 1.72 -1.53 -18.29
N LEU A 21 1.64 -1.37 -16.97
CA LEU A 21 0.94 -2.29 -16.08
C LEU A 21 -0.57 -2.34 -16.38
N GLY A 22 -1.21 -1.20 -16.62
CA GLY A 22 -2.63 -1.12 -17.00
C GLY A 22 -2.92 -1.88 -18.30
N ASP A 23 -2.13 -1.63 -19.34
CA ASP A 23 -2.25 -2.30 -20.64
C ASP A 23 -1.98 -3.81 -20.53
N TYR A 24 -1.07 -4.21 -19.65
CA TYR A 24 -0.84 -5.62 -19.37
C TYR A 24 -2.07 -6.27 -18.70
N LEU A 25 -2.64 -5.62 -17.69
CA LEU A 25 -3.81 -6.14 -16.96
C LEU A 25 -5.04 -6.25 -17.87
N GLN A 26 -5.28 -5.27 -18.73
CA GLN A 26 -6.39 -5.29 -19.71
C GLN A 26 -6.24 -6.38 -20.77
N ARG A 27 -5.00 -6.75 -21.13
CA ARG A 27 -4.75 -7.90 -22.01
C ARG A 27 -4.91 -9.25 -21.31
N LYS A 28 -4.70 -9.27 -19.99
CA LYS A 28 -4.70 -10.49 -19.18
C LYS A 28 -6.08 -10.88 -18.66
N PHE A 29 -6.93 -9.90 -18.35
CA PHE A 29 -8.24 -10.11 -17.74
C PHE A 29 -9.34 -9.46 -18.58
N THR A 30 -10.49 -10.14 -18.71
CA THR A 30 -11.64 -9.54 -19.39
C THR A 30 -12.29 -8.46 -18.54
N GLU A 31 -13.09 -7.58 -19.15
CA GLU A 31 -13.89 -6.62 -18.40
C GLU A 31 -14.83 -7.31 -17.40
N GLU A 32 -15.41 -8.45 -17.78
CA GLU A 32 -16.27 -9.26 -16.91
C GLU A 32 -15.50 -9.76 -15.68
N ASP A 33 -14.29 -10.30 -15.85
CA ASP A 33 -13.45 -10.74 -14.74
C ASP A 33 -13.17 -9.59 -13.76
N ILE A 34 -12.82 -8.41 -14.30
CA ILE A 34 -12.49 -7.22 -13.50
C ILE A 34 -13.73 -6.75 -12.72
N GLN A 35 -14.89 -6.70 -13.36
CA GLN A 35 -16.14 -6.30 -12.69
C GLN A 35 -16.54 -7.31 -11.60
N ASN A 36 -16.43 -8.60 -11.89
CA ASN A 36 -16.75 -9.66 -10.92
C ASN A 36 -15.81 -9.59 -9.71
N ALA A 37 -14.49 -9.48 -9.92
CA ALA A 37 -13.52 -9.36 -8.84
C ALA A 37 -13.77 -8.10 -8.00
N TYR A 38 -14.04 -6.96 -8.64
CA TYR A 38 -14.39 -5.72 -7.93
C TYR A 38 -15.67 -5.89 -7.09
N ALA A 39 -16.74 -6.43 -7.67
CA ALA A 39 -18.03 -6.60 -7.00
C ALA A 39 -17.90 -7.51 -5.78
N ILE A 40 -17.25 -8.66 -5.94
CA ILE A 40 -16.98 -9.61 -4.84
C ILE A 40 -16.21 -8.92 -3.72
N LEU A 41 -15.05 -8.32 -4.04
CA LEU A 41 -14.19 -7.73 -3.01
C LEU A 41 -14.85 -6.53 -2.33
N ALA A 42 -15.53 -5.65 -3.07
CA ALA A 42 -16.18 -4.48 -2.49
C ALA A 42 -17.37 -4.86 -1.62
N GLU A 43 -18.22 -5.80 -2.06
CA GLU A 43 -19.39 -6.23 -1.30
C GLU A 43 -19.00 -7.09 -0.09
N ASP A 44 -18.14 -8.09 -0.27
CA ASP A 44 -17.76 -9.01 0.80
C ASP A 44 -16.98 -8.32 1.90
N SER A 45 -16.13 -7.35 1.54
CA SER A 45 -15.41 -6.54 2.52
C SER A 45 -16.37 -5.81 3.44
N VAL A 46 -17.48 -5.25 2.92
CA VAL A 46 -18.46 -4.51 3.71
C VAL A 46 -19.38 -5.45 4.48
N LYS A 47 -19.96 -6.45 3.80
CA LYS A 47 -20.92 -7.40 4.40
C LYS A 47 -20.27 -8.18 5.54
N THR A 48 -19.08 -8.73 5.29
CA THR A 48 -18.39 -9.60 6.25
C THR A 48 -17.74 -8.81 7.39
N ALA A 49 -17.24 -7.59 7.13
CA ALA A 49 -16.67 -6.74 8.19
C ALA A 49 -17.68 -6.47 9.31
N ARG A 50 -18.95 -6.21 8.95
CA ARG A 50 -20.01 -5.98 9.93
C ARG A 50 -20.29 -7.22 10.78
N ALA A 51 -20.30 -8.40 10.17
CA ALA A 51 -20.56 -9.66 10.87
C ALA A 51 -19.44 -10.05 11.84
N GLU A 52 -18.19 -9.75 11.47
CA GLU A 52 -16.99 -10.11 12.25
C GLU A 52 -16.52 -9.00 13.20
N GLY A 53 -17.21 -7.86 13.28
CA GLY A 53 -16.82 -6.74 14.14
C GLY A 53 -15.49 -6.08 13.76
N THR A 54 -15.14 -6.07 12.48
CA THR A 54 -13.90 -5.48 11.95
C THR A 54 -14.19 -4.34 10.97
N THR A 55 -13.15 -3.69 10.45
CA THR A 55 -13.31 -2.64 9.42
C THR A 55 -13.41 -3.25 8.02
N PRO A 56 -14.14 -2.62 7.08
CA PRO A 56 -14.15 -3.06 5.68
C PRO A 56 -12.76 -3.15 5.06
N LEU A 57 -11.85 -2.23 5.44
CA LEU A 57 -10.48 -2.24 4.95
C LEU A 57 -9.70 -3.46 5.45
N ARG A 58 -9.76 -3.76 6.75
CA ARG A 58 -9.09 -4.94 7.30
C ARG A 58 -9.68 -6.24 6.73
N LYS A 59 -10.99 -6.26 6.47
CA LYS A 59 -11.63 -7.38 5.77
C LYS A 59 -11.12 -7.52 4.33
N PHE A 60 -11.00 -6.41 3.61
CA PHE A 60 -10.42 -6.39 2.27
C PHE A 60 -9.00 -6.96 2.26
N TRP A 61 -8.16 -6.57 3.22
CA TRP A 61 -6.82 -7.16 3.39
C TRP A 61 -6.84 -8.67 3.59
N GLN A 62 -7.74 -9.18 4.43
CA GLN A 62 -7.88 -10.62 4.62
C GLN A 62 -8.34 -11.35 3.35
N LEU A 63 -9.17 -10.71 2.51
CA LEU A 63 -9.60 -11.27 1.23
C LEU A 63 -8.43 -11.32 0.24
N LEU A 64 -7.61 -10.26 0.15
CA LEU A 64 -6.37 -10.27 -0.62
C LEU A 64 -5.40 -11.34 -0.13
N ASP A 65 -5.19 -11.44 1.18
CA ASP A 65 -4.28 -12.46 1.74
C ASP A 65 -4.77 -13.90 1.48
N ARG A 66 -6.08 -14.10 1.24
CA ARG A 66 -6.63 -15.38 0.78
C ARG A 66 -6.38 -15.63 -0.70
N SER A 67 -6.49 -14.63 -1.58
CA SER A 67 -6.20 -14.82 -3.01
C SER A 67 -4.74 -15.19 -3.23
N TYR A 68 -3.83 -14.72 -2.35
CA TYR A 68 -2.42 -15.09 -2.38
C TYR A 68 -2.13 -16.58 -2.09
N LYS A 69 -3.09 -17.35 -1.58
CA LYS A 69 -2.92 -18.81 -1.39
C LYS A 69 -2.93 -19.58 -2.71
N ASN A 70 -3.48 -18.99 -3.76
CA ASN A 70 -3.65 -19.63 -5.07
C ASN A 70 -2.54 -19.28 -6.07
N ILE A 71 -1.52 -18.54 -5.61
CA ILE A 71 -0.36 -18.12 -6.41
C ILE A 71 0.93 -18.67 -5.79
N PRO A 72 2.07 -18.64 -6.50
CA PRO A 72 3.36 -18.95 -5.91
C PRO A 72 3.58 -18.18 -4.59
N PRO A 73 4.08 -18.84 -3.52
CA PRO A 73 4.18 -18.23 -2.21
C PRO A 73 4.93 -16.89 -2.22
N LEU A 74 4.28 -15.86 -1.72
CA LEU A 74 4.93 -14.59 -1.39
C LEU A 74 5.99 -14.85 -0.32
N LYS A 75 7.11 -14.13 -0.38
CA LYS A 75 8.18 -14.25 0.64
C LYS A 75 8.12 -13.20 1.73
N CYS A 76 7.13 -12.31 1.66
CA CYS A 76 6.90 -11.34 2.71
C CYS A 76 6.42 -12.06 3.98
N GLU A 77 7.38 -12.38 4.85
CA GLU A 77 7.17 -13.04 6.14
C GLU A 77 8.01 -12.35 7.22
N ARG A 78 7.79 -12.72 8.49
CA ARG A 78 8.57 -12.18 9.61
C ARG A 78 10.06 -12.51 9.39
N GLY A 79 10.91 -11.48 9.41
CA GLY A 79 12.34 -11.60 9.11
C GLY A 79 12.73 -11.22 7.66
N CYS A 80 11.77 -10.92 6.78
CA CYS A 80 12.05 -10.42 5.44
C CYS A 80 11.87 -8.89 5.35
N GLY A 81 12.96 -8.17 5.08
CA GLY A 81 12.98 -6.70 4.94
C GLY A 81 13.21 -6.18 3.51
N HIS A 82 13.19 -7.04 2.49
CA HIS A 82 13.65 -6.69 1.13
C HIS A 82 12.89 -5.52 0.49
N CYS A 83 11.56 -5.64 0.33
CA CYS A 83 10.74 -4.58 -0.24
C CYS A 83 10.49 -3.43 0.75
N CYS A 84 10.79 -3.60 2.04
CA CYS A 84 10.65 -2.55 3.06
C CYS A 84 11.71 -1.43 2.94
N HIS A 85 12.34 -1.29 1.79
CA HIS A 85 13.26 -0.20 1.45
C HIS A 85 12.79 0.61 0.20
N THR A 86 11.56 0.36 -0.25
CA THR A 86 10.91 1.16 -1.30
C THR A 86 10.16 2.36 -0.69
N GLY A 87 9.81 3.33 -1.53
CA GLY A 87 8.81 4.32 -1.13
C GLY A 87 7.43 3.67 -1.07
N VAL A 88 6.71 3.91 0.03
CA VAL A 88 5.36 3.39 0.23
C VAL A 88 4.40 4.57 0.35
N ALA A 89 3.41 4.59 -0.53
CA ALA A 89 2.28 5.51 -0.46
C ALA A 89 1.05 4.81 0.11
N ALA A 90 0.20 5.60 0.75
CA ALA A 90 -1.09 5.17 1.26
C ALA A 90 -2.15 6.25 1.00
N THR A 91 -3.38 5.81 0.77
CA THR A 91 -4.56 6.67 0.82
C THR A 91 -4.90 7.05 2.27
N GLN A 92 -5.85 7.97 2.45
CA GLN A 92 -6.31 8.34 3.79
C GLN A 92 -6.94 7.16 4.54
N VAL A 93 -7.77 6.36 3.88
CA VAL A 93 -8.43 5.20 4.52
C VAL A 93 -7.41 4.16 4.98
N GLU A 94 -6.36 3.93 4.19
CA GLU A 94 -5.27 3.04 4.58
C GLU A 94 -4.48 3.59 5.76
N TRP A 95 -4.18 4.90 5.76
CA TRP A 95 -3.53 5.55 6.90
C TRP A 95 -4.37 5.47 8.17
N ASP A 96 -5.68 5.69 8.08
CA ASP A 96 -6.59 5.55 9.22
C ASP A 96 -6.62 4.09 9.73
N GLY A 97 -6.52 3.10 8.83
CA GLY A 97 -6.31 1.68 9.18
C GLY A 97 -5.03 1.45 9.98
N ILE A 98 -3.91 2.02 9.54
CA ILE A 98 -2.62 1.99 10.26
C ILE A 98 -2.75 2.63 11.64
N LEU A 99 -3.41 3.79 11.75
CA LEU A 99 -3.60 4.47 13.04
C LEU A 99 -4.42 3.61 14.02
N ASN A 100 -5.45 2.90 13.52
CA ASN A 100 -6.22 1.97 14.35
C ASN A 100 -5.33 0.80 14.82
N HIS A 101 -4.55 0.21 13.92
CA HIS A 101 -3.59 -0.84 14.26
C HIS A 101 -2.60 -0.41 15.34
N VAL A 102 -2.00 0.77 15.16
CA VAL A 102 -1.06 1.37 16.11
C VAL A 102 -1.70 1.52 17.49
N LYS A 103 -2.94 2.04 17.54
CA LYS A 103 -3.68 2.21 18.78
C LYS A 103 -4.01 0.87 19.45
N GLU A 104 -4.50 -0.10 18.69
CA GLU A 104 -4.88 -1.44 19.17
C GLU A 104 -3.68 -2.21 19.76
N ASN A 105 -2.48 -2.01 19.19
CA ASN A 105 -1.26 -2.73 19.57
C ASN A 105 -0.31 -1.91 20.45
N GLY A 106 -0.73 -0.71 20.91
CA GLY A 106 0.09 0.12 21.79
C GLY A 106 1.42 0.61 21.18
N ILE A 107 1.46 0.79 19.85
CA ILE A 107 2.66 1.26 19.13
C ILE A 107 2.79 2.78 19.32
N ASP A 108 3.96 3.25 19.76
CA ASP A 108 4.22 4.69 19.86
C ASP A 108 4.68 5.27 18.53
N LEU A 109 3.82 6.08 17.90
CA LEU A 109 4.13 6.78 16.65
C LEU A 109 5.29 7.77 16.77
N ASN A 110 5.63 8.26 17.97
CA ASN A 110 6.80 9.13 18.12
C ASN A 110 8.09 8.35 17.83
N ILE A 111 8.18 7.08 18.27
CA ILE A 111 9.31 6.19 17.94
C ILE A 111 9.37 5.97 16.41
N ILE A 112 8.22 5.79 15.77
CA ILE A 112 8.15 5.63 14.30
C ILE A 112 8.61 6.91 13.58
N ILE A 113 8.26 8.08 14.10
CA ILE A 113 8.72 9.37 13.57
C ILE A 113 10.23 9.52 13.74
N GLU A 114 10.79 9.13 14.89
CA GLU A 114 12.23 9.14 15.13
C GLU A 114 12.97 8.23 14.15
N ARG A 115 12.48 7.00 13.92
CA ARG A 115 12.99 6.10 12.87
C ARG A 115 12.91 6.73 11.48
N ALA A 116 11.82 7.45 11.20
CA ALA A 116 11.58 8.10 9.92
C ALA A 116 12.33 9.42 9.72
N GLN A 117 13.02 9.97 10.74
CA GLN A 117 13.43 11.38 10.81
C GLN A 117 14.20 11.84 9.56
N ARG A 118 15.12 11.02 9.04
CA ARG A 118 15.87 11.33 7.82
C ARG A 118 14.96 11.43 6.60
N THR A 119 14.06 10.47 6.40
CA THR A 119 13.13 10.46 5.26
C THR A 119 12.04 11.55 5.39
N ILE A 120 11.58 11.83 6.60
CA ILE A 120 10.69 12.97 6.90
C ILE A 120 11.35 14.30 6.51
N ASN A 121 12.63 14.48 6.81
CA ASN A 121 13.34 15.71 6.43
C ASN A 121 13.37 15.92 4.92
N ARG A 122 13.64 14.85 4.14
CA ARG A 122 13.59 14.89 2.67
C ARG A 122 12.20 15.26 2.16
N VAL A 123 11.15 14.66 2.71
CA VAL A 123 9.76 14.97 2.35
C VAL A 123 9.39 16.41 2.72
N ARG A 124 9.83 16.92 3.88
CA ARG A 124 9.62 18.31 4.27
C ARG A 124 10.31 19.29 3.33
N GLU A 125 11.55 19.00 2.95
CA GLU A 125 12.29 19.81 2.00
C GLU A 125 11.59 19.85 0.64
N ALA A 126 11.16 18.70 0.13
CA ALA A 126 10.38 18.59 -1.10
C ALA A 126 9.09 19.41 -1.03
N LEU A 127 8.32 19.30 0.05
CA LEU A 127 7.08 20.06 0.28
C LEU A 127 7.30 21.58 0.40
N ARG A 128 8.48 22.01 0.87
CA ARG A 128 8.84 23.44 0.98
C ARG A 128 9.42 24.01 -0.31
N SER A 129 9.94 23.15 -1.19
CA SER A 129 10.50 23.59 -2.46
C SER A 129 9.42 24.26 -3.31
N LYS A 130 9.78 25.30 -4.06
CA LYS A 130 8.87 25.95 -5.03
C LYS A 130 8.66 25.12 -6.30
N ASN A 131 9.16 23.88 -6.32
CA ASN A 131 9.02 23.00 -7.47
C ASN A 131 7.56 22.58 -7.63
N ASN A 132 7.17 22.26 -8.86
CA ASN A 132 5.86 21.63 -9.07
C ASN A 132 5.85 20.26 -8.37
N LEU A 133 5.04 20.13 -7.32
CA LEU A 133 4.90 18.90 -6.53
C LEU A 133 4.48 17.68 -7.38
N GLU A 134 3.86 17.92 -8.54
CA GLU A 134 3.45 16.89 -9.50
C GLU A 134 4.63 16.29 -10.27
N GLN A 135 5.77 16.99 -10.36
CA GLN A 135 6.97 16.50 -11.04
C GLN A 135 7.93 15.75 -10.09
N ILE A 136 7.62 15.71 -8.80
CA ILE A 136 8.45 15.04 -7.81
C ILE A 136 8.18 13.54 -7.86
N ASP A 137 9.23 12.76 -8.13
CA ASP A 137 9.22 11.32 -7.92
C ASP A 137 9.28 11.02 -6.41
N TRP A 138 8.11 11.01 -5.78
CA TRP A 138 7.96 10.82 -4.33
C TRP A 138 8.56 9.50 -3.86
N HIS A 139 8.39 8.41 -4.62
CA HIS A 139 8.91 7.09 -4.27
C HIS A 139 10.44 7.09 -4.21
N ARG A 140 11.11 7.78 -5.14
CA ARG A 140 12.58 7.91 -5.13
C ARG A 140 13.14 8.73 -3.98
N LEU A 141 12.37 9.66 -3.39
CA LEU A 141 12.87 10.48 -2.27
C LEU A 141 13.27 9.64 -1.04
N VAL A 142 12.60 8.51 -0.84
CA VAL A 142 12.72 7.71 0.38
C VAL A 142 13.25 6.28 0.13
N ILE A 143 13.57 5.93 -1.11
CA ILE A 143 14.13 4.62 -1.47
C ILE A 143 15.49 4.37 -0.79
N ASN A 144 15.85 3.09 -0.63
CA ASN A 144 17.08 2.63 0.03
C ASN A 144 17.19 3.04 1.50
N GLN A 145 16.09 3.47 2.13
CA GLN A 145 16.00 3.67 3.57
C GLN A 145 14.98 2.68 4.14
N PRO A 146 15.25 2.07 5.31
CA PRO A 146 14.28 1.19 5.93
C PRO A 146 12.94 1.90 6.15
N CYS A 147 11.85 1.19 5.87
CA CYS A 147 10.51 1.60 6.26
C CYS A 147 10.49 1.86 7.76
N PRO A 148 9.89 2.96 8.24
CA PRO A 148 9.89 3.27 9.67
C PRO A 148 9.09 2.27 10.52
N PHE A 149 8.25 1.45 9.88
CA PHE A 149 7.50 0.35 10.51
C PHE A 149 8.23 -1.01 10.43
N LEU A 150 9.45 -1.07 9.87
CA LEU A 150 10.32 -2.24 9.97
C LEU A 150 11.04 -2.19 11.32
N ASP A 151 10.95 -3.25 12.11
CA ASP A 151 11.69 -3.38 13.37
C ASP A 151 13.09 -4.00 13.16
N ASP A 152 13.83 -4.13 14.26
CA ASP A 152 15.21 -4.61 14.25
C ASP A 152 15.31 -6.11 13.87
N ASP A 153 14.22 -6.87 14.04
CA ASP A 153 14.10 -8.27 13.61
C ASP A 153 13.73 -8.40 12.12
N HIS A 154 13.71 -7.30 11.37
CA HIS A 154 13.21 -7.25 9.99
C HIS A 154 11.75 -7.71 9.88
N ALA A 155 10.94 -7.41 10.90
CA ALA A 155 9.50 -7.64 10.90
C ALA A 155 8.73 -6.34 10.73
N CYS A 156 7.67 -6.37 9.91
CA CYS A 156 6.77 -5.24 9.76
C CYS A 156 5.80 -5.20 10.94
N ILE A 157 5.89 -4.16 11.77
CA ILE A 157 5.04 -4.03 12.96
C ILE A 157 3.58 -3.70 12.65
N ILE A 158 3.26 -3.36 11.39
CA ILE A 158 1.90 -3.11 10.88
C ILE A 158 1.48 -4.15 9.84
N TYR A 159 2.08 -5.34 9.83
CA TYR A 159 1.95 -6.32 8.74
C TYR A 159 0.50 -6.58 8.30
N GLN A 160 -0.44 -6.71 9.25
CA GLN A 160 -1.85 -6.98 8.96
C GLN A 160 -2.58 -5.81 8.27
N ASP A 161 -2.16 -4.58 8.57
CA ASP A 161 -2.74 -3.33 8.06
C ASP A 161 -1.77 -2.62 7.09
N ARG A 162 -0.83 -3.36 6.48
CA ARG A 162 0.10 -2.83 5.47
C ARG A 162 -0.69 -2.28 4.26
N PRO A 163 -0.32 -1.10 3.72
CA PRO A 163 -0.97 -0.49 2.55
C PRO A 163 -0.96 -1.39 1.32
N LEU A 164 -1.84 -1.11 0.37
CA LEU A 164 -1.88 -1.79 -0.93
C LEU A 164 -0.53 -1.71 -1.64
N ASP A 165 0.17 -0.57 -1.58
CA ASP A 165 1.50 -0.40 -2.19
C ASP A 165 2.53 -1.44 -1.66
N CYS A 166 2.46 -1.79 -0.37
CA CYS A 166 3.29 -2.86 0.22
C CYS A 166 2.87 -4.27 -0.21
N ARG A 167 1.62 -4.45 -0.64
CA ARG A 167 1.08 -5.74 -1.08
C ARG A 167 1.40 -5.97 -2.56
N LEU A 168 1.34 -4.90 -3.35
CA LEU A 168 1.68 -4.91 -4.77
C LEU A 168 3.18 -5.10 -5.03
N VAL A 169 4.05 -4.56 -4.15
CA VAL A 169 5.51 -4.65 -4.31
C VAL A 169 6.08 -5.67 -3.32
N VAL A 170 6.30 -6.89 -3.81
CA VAL A 170 6.77 -8.01 -2.96
C VAL A 170 7.94 -8.74 -3.60
N ALA A 171 8.82 -9.25 -2.74
CA ALA A 171 9.88 -10.16 -3.14
C ALA A 171 9.32 -11.58 -3.30
N PHE A 172 9.85 -12.32 -4.26
CA PHE A 172 9.57 -13.74 -4.45
C PHE A 172 10.84 -14.58 -4.25
N ARG A 173 10.67 -15.86 -3.92
CA ARG A 173 11.76 -16.85 -3.77
C ARG A 173 12.85 -16.42 -2.75
N GLU A 174 14.09 -16.88 -2.88
CA GLU A 174 15.16 -16.63 -1.90
C GLU A 174 15.72 -15.19 -1.88
N GLN A 175 14.96 -14.20 -2.35
CA GLN A 175 15.45 -12.83 -2.53
C GLN A 175 15.36 -11.95 -1.28
N CYS A 176 14.91 -12.47 -0.14
CA CYS A 176 14.88 -11.73 1.13
C CYS A 176 16.28 -11.29 1.62
N SER A 177 17.35 -11.97 1.18
CA SER A 177 18.74 -11.63 1.50
C SER A 177 19.37 -10.60 0.55
N SER A 178 18.73 -10.31 -0.58
CA SER A 178 19.23 -9.33 -1.55
C SER A 178 19.01 -7.90 -1.03
N LYS A 179 19.95 -6.99 -1.30
CA LYS A 179 19.73 -5.53 -1.12
C LYS A 179 19.34 -4.83 -2.42
N LYS A 180 19.27 -5.57 -3.53
CA LYS A 180 18.99 -5.05 -4.86
C LYS A 180 17.48 -4.94 -5.08
N LEU A 181 16.95 -3.72 -5.00
CA LEU A 181 15.51 -3.45 -5.17
C LEU A 181 15.00 -3.74 -6.60
N GLU A 182 15.88 -3.88 -7.60
CA GLU A 182 15.50 -4.34 -8.94
C GLU A 182 14.84 -5.74 -8.94
N HIS A 183 15.01 -6.50 -7.87
CA HIS A 183 14.41 -7.81 -7.67
C HIS A 183 13.00 -7.75 -7.06
N ALA A 184 12.54 -6.59 -6.58
CA ALA A 184 11.16 -6.43 -6.14
C ALA A 184 10.23 -6.53 -7.37
N GLN A 185 9.25 -7.43 -7.31
CA GLN A 185 8.32 -7.66 -8.41
C GLN A 185 6.95 -7.06 -8.09
N ARG A 186 6.20 -6.69 -9.14
CA ARG A 186 4.79 -6.32 -8.99
C ARG A 186 3.89 -7.53 -9.21
N GLY A 187 2.95 -7.72 -8.30
CA GLY A 187 1.87 -8.67 -8.46
C GLY A 187 0.89 -8.26 -9.56
N VAL A 188 0.45 -9.24 -10.36
CA VAL A 188 -0.59 -9.05 -11.39
C VAL A 188 -1.74 -10.04 -11.19
N VAL A 189 -2.17 -10.21 -9.93
CA VAL A 189 -3.44 -10.88 -9.62
C VAL A 189 -4.61 -9.91 -9.78
N ILE A 190 -5.77 -10.42 -10.17
CA ILE A 190 -6.90 -9.57 -10.51
C ILE A 190 -7.44 -8.81 -9.28
N GLU A 191 -7.34 -9.42 -8.10
CA GLU A 191 -7.77 -8.82 -6.84
C GLU A 191 -6.91 -7.60 -6.46
N GLU A 192 -5.62 -7.64 -6.79
CA GLU A 192 -4.70 -6.50 -6.66
C GLU A 192 -5.02 -5.41 -7.67
N ALA A 193 -5.31 -5.78 -8.92
CA ALA A 193 -5.63 -4.86 -10.00
C ALA A 193 -6.86 -3.99 -9.68
N VAL A 194 -7.88 -4.58 -9.04
CA VAL A 194 -9.08 -3.84 -8.61
C VAL A 194 -8.93 -3.18 -7.24
N GLY A 195 -7.83 -3.41 -6.53
CA GLY A 195 -7.69 -3.05 -5.12
C GLY A 195 -7.81 -1.55 -4.85
N ALA A 196 -7.23 -0.71 -5.72
CA ALA A 196 -7.36 0.74 -5.61
C ALA A 196 -8.84 1.19 -5.72
N THR A 197 -9.61 0.57 -6.61
CA THR A 197 -11.04 0.83 -6.81
C THR A 197 -11.86 0.37 -5.61
N VAL A 198 -11.53 -0.79 -5.02
CA VAL A 198 -12.17 -1.28 -3.78
C VAL A 198 -11.92 -0.33 -2.61
N ILE A 199 -10.68 0.16 -2.42
CA ILE A 199 -10.34 1.14 -1.37
C ILE A 199 -11.11 2.45 -1.59
N ALA A 200 -11.18 2.95 -2.83
CA ALA A 200 -11.97 4.13 -3.16
C ALA A 200 -13.45 3.93 -2.85
N LYS A 201 -14.02 2.74 -3.12
CA LYS A 201 -15.40 2.41 -2.78
C LYS A 201 -15.63 2.40 -1.26
N ILE A 202 -14.74 1.77 -0.49
CA ILE A 202 -14.79 1.77 0.97
C ILE A 202 -14.79 3.21 1.50
N GLN A 203 -13.91 4.07 0.99
CA GLN A 203 -13.85 5.47 1.39
C GLN A 203 -15.11 6.26 1.03
N HIS A 204 -15.64 6.05 -0.18
CA HIS A 204 -16.87 6.68 -0.62
C HIS A 204 -18.04 6.33 0.31
N ASP A 205 -18.13 5.06 0.72
CA ASP A 205 -19.19 4.60 1.61
C ASP A 205 -19.07 5.18 3.02
N GLN A 206 -17.84 5.32 3.53
CA GLN A 206 -17.55 5.98 4.80
C GLN A 206 -17.75 7.51 4.75
N THR A 207 -17.68 8.11 3.56
CA THR A 207 -17.88 9.55 3.37
C THR A 207 -19.36 9.91 3.61
N PRO A 208 -19.67 10.93 4.44
CA PRO A 208 -21.04 11.37 4.68
C PRO A 208 -21.77 11.70 3.37
N LYS A 209 -23.05 11.30 3.25
CA LYS A 209 -23.84 11.44 2.02
C LYS A 209 -23.74 12.83 1.37
N PHE A 210 -23.82 13.90 2.17
CA PHE A 210 -23.75 15.29 1.70
C PHE A 210 -22.38 15.70 1.11
N LYS A 211 -21.31 14.96 1.43
CA LYS A 211 -19.95 15.16 0.89
C LYS A 211 -19.65 14.27 -0.31
N ARG A 212 -20.40 13.19 -0.54
CA ARG A 212 -20.14 12.21 -1.63
C ARG A 212 -20.15 12.83 -3.02
N ARG A 213 -20.95 13.87 -3.26
CA ARG A 213 -20.95 14.62 -4.55
C ARG A 213 -19.60 15.25 -4.92
N LYS A 214 -18.68 15.41 -3.96
CA LYS A 214 -17.31 15.92 -4.19
C LYS A 214 -16.26 14.82 -4.26
N PHE A 215 -16.67 13.55 -4.17
CA PHE A 215 -15.77 12.41 -4.24
C PHE A 215 -15.41 12.13 -5.70
N GLN A 216 -14.14 12.24 -6.06
CA GLN A 216 -13.68 12.11 -7.44
C GLN A 216 -13.14 10.72 -7.79
N GLY A 217 -13.25 9.72 -6.89
CA GLY A 217 -12.71 8.37 -7.13
C GLY A 217 -11.20 8.27 -6.97
N VAL A 218 -10.46 9.28 -7.41
CA VAL A 218 -9.01 9.39 -7.25
C VAL A 218 -8.68 9.96 -5.87
N GLN A 219 -8.00 9.18 -5.04
CA GLN A 219 -7.60 9.59 -3.70
C GLN A 219 -6.18 10.15 -3.70
N PRO A 220 -5.91 11.21 -2.91
CA PRO A 220 -4.56 11.72 -2.79
C PRO A 220 -3.70 10.67 -2.09
N LEU A 221 -2.81 10.04 -2.85
CA LEU A 221 -1.75 9.19 -2.33
C LEU A 221 -0.70 10.07 -1.66
N LYS A 222 -0.26 9.66 -0.48
CA LYS A 222 0.87 10.31 0.22
C LYS A 222 1.81 9.25 0.74
N LEU A 223 3.11 9.54 0.70
CA LEU A 223 4.11 8.73 1.38
C LEU A 223 3.77 8.58 2.86
N LEU A 224 4.09 7.43 3.46
CA LEU A 224 3.96 7.23 4.90
C LEU A 224 4.63 8.34 5.71
N GLN A 225 5.78 8.85 5.25
CA GLN A 225 6.48 9.98 5.85
C GLN A 225 5.65 11.27 5.84
N HIS A 226 4.90 11.53 4.76
CA HIS A 226 4.00 12.68 4.68
C HIS A 226 2.83 12.50 5.65
N TRP A 227 2.26 11.30 5.74
CA TRP A 227 1.23 11.02 6.74
C TRP A 227 1.72 11.21 8.19
N LEU A 228 2.94 10.78 8.50
CA LEU A 228 3.58 11.01 9.80
C LEU A 228 3.74 12.50 10.11
N ILE A 229 4.11 13.33 9.12
CA ILE A 229 4.19 14.79 9.27
C ILE A 229 2.82 15.36 9.63
N LEU A 230 1.78 15.02 8.87
CA LEU A 230 0.42 15.51 9.10
C LEU A 230 -0.12 15.10 10.48
N TRP A 231 0.15 13.85 10.89
CA TRP A 231 -0.19 13.36 12.22
C TRP A 231 0.53 14.16 13.30
N GLN A 232 1.85 14.38 13.18
CA GLN A 232 2.65 15.11 14.16
C GLN A 232 2.15 16.55 14.33
N GLU A 233 1.83 17.25 13.23
CA GLU A 233 1.30 18.61 13.26
C GLU A 233 -0.09 18.69 13.91
N LYS A 234 -0.97 17.72 13.63
CA LYS A 234 -2.29 17.63 14.25
C LYS A 234 -2.19 17.35 15.74
N SER A 235 -1.27 16.48 16.16
CA SER A 235 -1.03 16.15 17.56
C SER A 235 -0.48 17.35 18.34
N LYS A 236 0.39 18.16 17.74
CA LYS A 236 0.89 19.41 18.35
C LYS A 236 -0.19 20.46 18.56
N LYS A 237 -1.19 20.56 17.67
CA LYS A 237 -2.33 21.51 17.80
C LYS A 237 -3.35 21.11 18.88
N ARG A 238 -3.31 19.86 19.36
CA ARG A 238 -4.23 19.32 20.37
C ARG A 238 -3.65 19.37 21.79
N LYS A 239 -2.35 19.64 21.92
CA LYS A 239 -1.67 19.95 23.18
C LYS A 239 -1.71 21.46 23.38
#